data_AF-A0A942ENF1-F1
#
_entry.id   AF-A0A942ENF1-F1
#
_cell.length_a   1.000
_cell.length_b   1.000
_cell.length_c   1.000
_cell.angle_alpha   90.00
_cell.angle_beta   90.00
_cell.angle_gamma   90.00
#
_symmetry.space_group_name_H-M   'P 1'
#
loop_
_entity.id
_entity.type
_entity.pdbx_description
1 polymer ?
#
loop_
_entity_poly.entity_id
_entity_poly.type
_entity_poly.pdbx_seq_one_letter_code
_entity_poly.pdbx_strand_id
1 'polypeptide(L)' 'MKYLGIVKRQNGNLSMPDTFQEVATLHTYEAIQMGGDILLLSAPLDRERIKQIEKLANQSIEEHRKTLEGLAK' A
#
# COMPACT_ATOMS: atom_id res chain seq x y z
N MET A 1 15.40 -10.67 -4.28
CA MET A 1 14.55 -9.53 -4.72
C MET A 1 14.27 -9.71 -6.22
N LYS A 2 13.01 -9.59 -6.66
CA LYS A 2 12.63 -9.72 -8.08
C LYS A 2 12.44 -8.31 -8.66
N TYR A 3 13.17 -7.98 -9.72
CA TYR A 3 13.00 -6.70 -10.43
C TYR A 3 11.66 -6.73 -11.19
N LEU A 4 10.84 -5.70 -11.01
CA LEU A 4 9.47 -5.62 -11.55
C LEU A 4 9.32 -4.64 -12.72
N GLY A 5 10.43 -4.08 -13.22
CA GLY A 5 10.39 -3.11 -14.32
C GLY A 5 10.16 -1.66 -13.88
N ILE A 6 10.10 -0.77 -14.87
CA ILE A 6 9.90 0.67 -14.67
C ILE A 6 8.40 0.97 -14.73
N VAL A 7 7.88 1.71 -13.75
CA VAL A 7 6.50 2.20 -13.76
C VAL A 7 6.47 3.64 -14.25
N LYS A 8 5.60 3.95 -15.21
CA LYS A 8 5.35 5.32 -15.68
C LYS A 8 4.00 5.81 -15.16
N ARG A 9 3.96 7.04 -14.66
CA ARG A 9 2.71 7.72 -14.29
C ARG A 9 2.23 8.54 -15.48
N GLN A 10 1.02 8.26 -15.96
CA GLN A 10 0.37 8.98 -17.07
C GLN A 10 -1.09 9.25 -16.71
N ASN A 11 -1.51 10.52 -16.70
CA ASN A 11 -2.91 10.93 -16.47
C ASN A 11 -3.53 10.34 -15.18
N GLY A 12 -2.76 10.23 -14.10
CA GLY A 12 -3.20 9.63 -12.83
C GLY A 12 -3.17 8.11 -12.78
N ASN A 13 -2.92 7.44 -13.91
CA ASN A 13 -2.77 6.00 -13.99
C ASN A 13 -1.29 5.60 -13.99
N LEU A 14 -1.00 4.41 -13.46
CA LEU A 14 0.32 3.80 -13.51
C LEU A 14 0.34 2.79 -14.65
N SER A 15 1.25 2.95 -15.61
CA SER A 15 1.48 2.02 -16.70
C SER A 15 2.87 1.38 -16.60
N MET A 16 2.93 0.07 -16.80
CA MET A 16 4.18 -0.69 -16.87
C MET A 16 4.43 -1.05 -18.35
N PRO A 17 5.37 -0.39 -19.05
CA PRO A 17 5.67 -0.67 -20.45
C PRO A 17 6.46 -1.98 -20.63
N ASP A 18 7.24 -2.38 -19.63
CA ASP A 18 8.05 -3.60 -19.69
C ASP A 18 7.26 -4.75 -19.08
N THR A 19 6.79 -5.60 -19.96
CA THR A 19 5.93 -6.79 -19.79
C THR A 19 6.15 -7.56 -18.48
N PHE A 20 5.18 -7.43 -17.57
CA PHE A 20 4.79 -8.48 -16.63
C PHE A 20 4.10 -9.61 -17.42
N GLN A 21 4.81 -10.23 -18.36
CA GLN A 21 4.33 -11.38 -19.13
C GLN A 21 4.57 -12.65 -18.31
N GLU A 22 3.63 -12.99 -17.45
CA GLU A 22 3.39 -14.38 -17.04
C GLU A 22 1.95 -14.65 -16.57
N VAL A 23 1.03 -13.69 -16.71
CA VAL A 23 -0.38 -13.92 -16.38
C VAL A 23 -1.23 -13.35 -17.51
N ALA A 24 -1.77 -14.23 -18.35
CA ALA A 24 -2.58 -13.92 -19.53
C ALA A 24 -3.95 -13.28 -19.22
N THR A 25 -4.11 -12.71 -18.02
CA THR A 25 -5.34 -12.05 -17.56
C THR A 25 -5.03 -10.61 -17.19
N LEU A 26 -5.75 -9.69 -17.82
CA LEU A 26 -5.84 -8.28 -17.44
C LEU A 26 -6.37 -8.17 -16.01
N HIS A 27 -5.48 -8.24 -15.02
CA HIS A 27 -5.84 -7.99 -13.64
C HIS A 27 -5.78 -6.49 -13.39
N THR A 28 -6.94 -5.90 -13.07
CA THR A 28 -7.01 -4.54 -12.55
C THR A 28 -6.54 -4.56 -11.10
N TYR A 29 -5.52 -3.77 -10.82
CA TYR A 29 -5.00 -3.57 -9.46
C TYR A 29 -5.32 -2.18 -8.97
N GLU A 30 -5.59 -2.05 -7.67
CA GLU A 30 -5.64 -0.77 -7.00
C GLU A 30 -4.24 -0.45 -6.46
N ALA A 31 -3.76 0.77 -6.73
CA ALA A 31 -2.45 1.23 -6.31
C ALA A 31 -2.55 2.09 -5.03
N ILE A 32 -1.74 1.76 -4.02
CA ILE A 32 -1.62 2.54 -2.78
C ILE A 32 -0.17 2.99 -2.63
N GLN A 33 0.04 4.28 -2.29
CA GLN A 33 1.36 4.79 -1.95
C GLN A 33 1.59 4.71 -0.44
N MET A 34 2.67 4.07 0.00
CA MET A 34 3.07 3.99 1.41
C MET A 34 4.56 4.23 1.53
N GLY A 35 4.99 5.24 2.30
CA GLY A 35 6.41 5.47 2.58
C GLY A 35 7.28 5.77 1.34
N GLY A 36 6.69 6.23 0.24
CA GLY A 36 7.37 6.42 -1.04
C GLY A 36 7.27 5.23 -1.99
N ASP A 37 6.92 4.05 -1.48
CA ASP A 37 6.67 2.84 -2.26
C ASP A 37 5.25 2.81 -2.81
N ILE A 38 5.05 2.09 -3.91
CA ILE A 38 3.75 1.83 -4.50
C ILE A 38 3.44 0.34 -4.36
N LEU A 39 2.35 0.04 -3.66
CA LEU A 39 1.80 -1.30 -3.49
C LEU A 39 0.65 -1.49 -4.48
N LEU A 40 0.70 -2.59 -5.23
CA LEU A 40 -0.38 -3.02 -6.12
C LEU A 40 -1.16 -4.13 -5.44
N LEU A 41 -2.46 -3.93 -5.25
CA LEU A 41 -3.35 -4.87 -4.58
C LEU A 41 -4.47 -5.28 -5.52
N SER A 42 -4.88 -6.56 -5.46
CA SER A 42 -5.98 -7.06 -6.28
C SER A 42 -7.28 -6.35 -5.92
N ALA A 43 -8.00 -5.88 -6.93
CA ALA A 43 -9.31 -5.25 -6.75
C ALA A 43 -10.42 -6.30 -6.53
N PRO A 44 -11.53 -5.94 -5.85
CA PRO A 44 -11.76 -4.67 -5.17
C PRO A 44 -11.17 -4.67 -3.75
N LEU A 45 -10.58 -3.55 -3.35
CA LEU A 45 -10.19 -3.33 -1.96
C LEU A 45 -11.43 -3.06 -1.10
N ASP A 46 -11.54 -3.78 0.00
CA ASP A 46 -12.53 -3.49 1.04
C ASP A 46 -12.13 -2.21 1.80
N ARG A 47 -12.67 -1.09 1.33
CA ARG A 47 -12.36 0.25 1.84
C ARG A 47 -12.79 0.43 3.30
N GLU A 48 -13.89 -0.20 3.71
CA GLU A 48 -14.37 -0.13 5.09
C GLU A 48 -13.43 -0.88 6.03
N ARG A 49 -13.00 -2.08 5.63
CA ARG A 49 -11.98 -2.82 6.37
C ARG A 49 -10.66 -2.06 6.47
N ILE A 50 -10.20 -1.42 5.39
CA ILE A 50 -8.97 -0.62 5.41
C ILE A 50 -9.07 0.56 6.38
N LYS A 51 -10.18 1.31 6.37
CA LYS A 51 -10.41 2.40 7.33
C LYS A 51 -10.41 1.89 8.77
N GLN A 52 -10.98 0.71 9.02
CA GLN A 52 -10.98 0.11 10.34
C GLN A 52 -9.55 -0.26 10.80
N ILE A 53 -8.75 -0.85 9.90
CA ILE A 53 -7.34 -1.15 10.18
C ILE A 53 -6.57 0.14 10.47
N GLU A 54 -6.75 1.20 9.68
CA GLU A 54 -6.12 2.50 9.88
C GLU A 54 -6.46 3.08 11.27
N LYS A 55 -7.75 3.03 11.66
CA LYS A 55 -8.19 3.48 12.97
C LYS A 55 -7.50 2.71 14.11
N LEU A 56 -7.47 1.39 14.03
CA LEU A 56 -6.85 0.53 15.05
C LEU A 56 -5.33 0.73 15.13
N ALA A 57 -4.66 0.89 13.98
CA ALA A 57 -3.22 1.15 13.93
C ALA A 57 -2.88 2.49 14.59
N ASN A 58 -3.65 3.55 14.30
CA ASN A 58 -3.46 4.85 14.93
C ASN A 58 -3.66 4.80 16.46
N GLN A 59 -4.67 4.05 16.92
CA GLN A 59 -4.88 3.82 18.35
C GLN A 59 -3.68 3.10 18.99
N SER A 60 -3.19 2.03 18.37
CA SER A 60 -2.04 1.27 18.86
C SER A 60 -0.76 2.11 18.92
N ILE A 61 -0.49 2.94 17.90
CA ILE A 61 0.66 3.86 17.89
C ILE A 61 0.57 4.86 19.04
N GLU A 62 -0.61 5.43 19.28
CA GLU A 62 -0.81 6.44 20.31
C GLU A 62 -0.68 5.84 21.72
N GLU A 63 -1.26 4.66 21.94
CA GLU A 63 -1.08 3.92 23.18
C GLU A 63 0.39 3.57 23.41
N HIS A 64 1.10 3.10 22.38
CA HIS A 64 2.52 2.78 22.47
C HIS A 64 3.35 4.03 22.80
N ARG A 65 3.09 5.18 22.17
CA ARG A 65 3.78 6.44 22.50
C ARG A 65 3.61 6.81 23.97
N LYS A 66 2.39 6.70 24.51
CA LYS A 66 2.14 6.95 25.94
C LYS A 66 2.92 6.01 26.85
N THR A 67 3.04 4.73 26.47
CA THR A 67 3.86 3.78 27.27
C THR A 67 5.34 4.19 27.28
N LEU A 68 5.88 4.63 26.14
CA LEU A 68 7.26 5.08 26.03
C LEU A 68 7.51 6.37 26.84
N GLU A 69 6.58 7.32 26.80
CA GLU A 69 6.66 8.54 27.61
C GLU A 69 6.61 8.24 29.12
N GLY A 70 5.85 7.22 29.53
CA GLY A 70 5.80 6.75 30.92
C GLY A 70 7.11 6.11 31.39
N LEU A 71 7.88 5.50 30.48
CA LEU A 71 9.18 4.87 30.77
C LEU A 71 10.36 5.87 30.75
N ALA A 72 10.15 7.08 30.21
CA ALA A 72 11.17 8.13 30.15
C ALA A 72 11.28 8.97 31.44
N LYS A 73 10.54 8.61 32.50
CA LYS A 73 10.62 9.19 33.85
C LYS A 73 11.32 8.23 34.80
#